data_AF-A0A1F4X225-F1
#
_entry.id   AF-A0A1F4X225-F1
#
_cell.length_a   1.000
_cell.length_b   1.000
_cell.length_c   1.000
_cell.angle_alpha   90.00
_cell.angle_beta   90.00
_cell.angle_gamma   90.00
#
_symmetry.space_group_name_H-M   'P 1'
#
loop_
_entity.id
_entity.type
_entity.pdbx_description
1 polymer ?
#
loop_
_entity_poly.entity_id
_entity_poly.type
_entity_poly.pdbx_seq_one_letter_code
_entity_poly.pdbx_strand_id
1 'polypeptide(L)'
;MLNKKLTCFLGGVRVCLVVTYANSFSQTLPTEDLSFSSQVISPTDTHCVAKAGDVNRDNKVSLPDIIALIECAFRDCFGYPNCLLDVNGNGVATVSDVIYLVNYIFKGGPAPVKSGVCCL
;
A
#
# COMPACT_ATOMS: atom_id res chain seq x y z
N MET A 1 -26.85 -7.59 -9.40
CA MET A 1 -26.05 -6.73 -8.50
C MET A 1 -26.99 -6.03 -7.55
N LEU A 2 -26.88 -6.25 -6.25
CA LEU A 2 -27.78 -5.67 -5.26
C LEU A 2 -27.02 -4.61 -4.46
N ASN A 3 -27.47 -3.36 -4.52
CA ASN A 3 -26.86 -2.25 -3.79
C ASN A 3 -27.69 -1.99 -2.53
N LYS A 4 -27.17 -2.37 -1.35
CA LYS A 4 -27.78 -1.96 -0.07
C LYS A 4 -27.01 -0.76 0.48
N LYS A 5 -27.71 0.37 0.63
CA LYS A 5 -27.19 1.55 1.33
C LYS A 5 -27.55 1.43 2.80
N LEU A 6 -26.54 1.31 3.68
CA LEU A 6 -26.74 1.54 5.10
C LEU A 6 -26.29 2.97 5.41
N THR A 7 -27.19 3.74 5.99
CA THR A 7 -26.93 5.11 6.45
C THR A 7 -26.68 5.06 7.95
N CYS A 8 -25.48 5.46 8.38
CA CYS A 8 -25.16 5.64 9.79
C CYS A 8 -24.86 7.11 10.07
N PHE A 9 -25.20 7.57 11.28
CA PHE A 9 -24.95 8.93 11.74
C PHE A 9 -23.85 8.88 12.81
N LEU A 10 -22.75 9.59 12.59
CA LEU A 10 -21.68 9.82 13.56
C LEU A 10 -21.53 11.33 13.75
N GLY A 11 -21.81 11.84 14.95
CA GLY A 11 -21.61 13.25 15.29
C GLY A 11 -22.39 14.27 14.44
N GLY A 12 -23.55 13.88 13.87
CA GLY A 12 -24.35 14.75 12.99
C GLY A 12 -23.96 14.72 11.51
N VAL A 13 -22.90 13.98 11.14
CA VAL A 13 -22.50 13.77 9.75
C VAL A 13 -23.10 12.47 9.22
N ARG A 14 -23.72 12.52 8.05
CA ARG A 14 -24.26 11.34 7.35
C ARG A 14 -23.12 10.58 6.68
N VAL A 15 -22.78 9.41 7.20
CA VAL A 15 -21.82 8.51 6.57
C VAL A 15 -22.60 7.40 5.86
N CYS A 16 -22.51 7.37 4.53
CA CYS A 16 -23.12 6.34 3.69
C CYS A 16 -22.08 5.27 3.40
N LEU A 17 -22.26 4.06 3.95
CA LEU A 17 -21.43 2.92 3.60
C LEU A 17 -22.12 2.14 2.47
N VAL A 18 -21.48 2.12 1.30
CA VAL A 18 -21.97 1.39 0.12
C VAL A 18 -21.21 0.08 0.04
N VAL A 19 -21.86 -1.02 0.42
CA VAL A 19 -21.29 -2.36 0.23
C VAL A 19 -21.74 -2.88 -1.12
N THR A 20 -20.78 -3.05 -2.04
CA THR A 20 -20.97 -3.76 -3.30
C THR A 20 -20.43 -5.18 -3.17
N TYR A 21 -21.29 -6.18 -3.29
CA TYR A 21 -20.87 -7.59 -3.33
C TYR A 21 -21.44 -8.30 -4.58
N ALA A 22 -20.64 -9.21 -5.14
CA ALA A 22 -20.90 -9.78 -6.48
C ALA A 22 -21.78 -11.03 -6.49
N ASN A 23 -22.07 -11.67 -5.34
CA ASN A 23 -22.71 -13.00 -5.32
C ASN A 23 -24.01 -13.04 -4.50
N SER A 24 -25.03 -13.67 -5.06
CA SER A 24 -26.37 -13.90 -4.49
C SER A 24 -26.35 -15.00 -3.42
N PHE A 25 -25.78 -14.71 -2.25
CA PHE A 25 -25.92 -15.55 -1.07
C PHE A 25 -26.54 -14.76 0.07
N SER A 26 -27.75 -15.17 0.47
CA SER A 26 -28.50 -14.57 1.56
C SER A 26 -28.17 -15.32 2.84
N GLN A 27 -27.12 -14.90 3.54
CA GLN A 27 -26.95 -15.26 4.95
C GLN A 27 -26.96 -13.98 5.80
N THR A 28 -27.71 -14.05 6.89
CA THR A 28 -27.70 -13.07 7.97
C THR A 28 -26.34 -13.14 8.66
N LEU A 29 -25.51 -12.10 8.50
CA LEU A 29 -24.32 -11.95 9.32
C LEU A 29 -24.77 -11.69 10.77
N PRO A 30 -24.36 -12.51 11.74
CA PRO A 30 -24.66 -12.27 13.14
C PRO A 30 -24.06 -10.91 13.54
N THR A 31 -24.87 -10.09 14.20
CA THR A 31 -24.56 -8.69 14.54
C THR A 31 -23.51 -8.52 15.65
N GLU A 32 -22.86 -9.60 16.09
CA GLU A 32 -22.02 -9.60 17.30
C GLU A 32 -20.53 -9.40 17.03
N ASP A 33 -20.02 -9.63 15.80
CA ASP A 33 -18.56 -9.62 15.56
C ASP A 33 -18.06 -8.57 14.54
N LEU A 34 -18.94 -7.72 14.02
CA LEU A 34 -18.50 -6.62 13.14
C LEU A 34 -18.04 -5.42 13.99
N SER A 35 -16.82 -5.53 14.54
CA SER A 35 -16.11 -4.38 15.09
C SER A 35 -15.60 -3.49 13.95
N PHE A 36 -16.42 -2.52 13.54
CA PHE A 36 -15.92 -1.41 12.72
C PHE A 36 -15.18 -0.45 13.65
N SER A 37 -13.88 -0.70 13.84
CA SER A 37 -13.01 0.29 14.46
C SER A 37 -12.85 1.45 13.48
N SER A 38 -13.62 2.52 13.70
CA SER A 38 -13.35 3.80 13.07
C SER A 38 -12.00 4.30 13.62
N GLN A 39 -10.91 3.91 12.96
CA GLN A 39 -9.63 4.52 13.27
C GLN A 39 -9.68 5.96 12.75
N VAL A 40 -9.80 6.90 13.68
CA VAL A 40 -9.42 8.29 13.44
C VAL A 40 -7.92 8.25 13.22
N ILE A 41 -7.49 8.16 11.97
CA ILE A 41 -6.08 8.29 11.62
C ILE A 41 -5.75 9.74 11.96
N SER A 42 -5.06 9.95 13.09
CA SER A 42 -4.43 11.23 13.36
C SER A 42 -3.57 11.58 12.14
N PRO A 43 -3.57 12.83 11.64
CA PRO A 43 -2.67 13.22 10.56
C PRO A 43 -1.17 13.06 10.91
N THR A 44 -0.87 12.61 12.13
CA THR A 44 0.47 12.32 12.64
C THR A 44 0.71 10.85 13.02
N ASP A 45 -0.28 9.95 12.81
CA ASP A 45 -0.10 8.50 12.98
C ASP A 45 -0.06 7.81 11.62
N THR A 46 0.84 8.28 10.76
CA THR A 46 1.25 7.53 9.58
C THR A 46 2.17 6.41 10.04
N HIS A 47 1.58 5.27 10.40
CA HIS A 47 2.33 4.03 10.54
C HIS A 47 2.91 3.65 9.18
N CYS A 48 4.12 4.13 8.89
CA CYS A 48 4.85 3.85 7.66
C CYS A 48 5.31 2.38 7.70
N VAL A 49 4.49 1.47 7.19
CA VAL A 49 4.84 0.03 7.06
C VAL A 49 5.78 -0.23 5.89
N ALA A 50 5.94 0.75 4.99
CA ALA A 50 6.74 0.60 3.78
C ALA A 50 8.22 0.95 4.03
N LYS A 51 9.11 0.08 3.54
CA LYS A 51 10.56 0.24 3.58
C LYS A 51 11.07 0.41 2.16
N ALA A 52 11.84 1.47 1.90
CA ALA A 52 12.37 1.73 0.55
C ALA A 52 13.13 0.50 0.01
N GLY A 53 12.81 0.10 -1.22
CA GLY A 53 13.39 -1.08 -1.88
C GLY A 53 12.84 -2.46 -1.47
N ASP A 54 11.91 -2.55 -0.50
CA ASP A 54 11.18 -3.78 -0.15
C ASP A 54 9.84 -3.82 -0.90
N VAL A 55 9.94 -4.11 -2.20
CA VAL A 55 8.82 -3.98 -3.15
C VAL A 55 7.84 -5.15 -2.99
N ASN A 56 8.33 -6.33 -2.63
CA ASN A 56 7.49 -7.50 -2.40
C ASN A 56 6.89 -7.57 -0.97
N ARG A 57 7.32 -6.67 -0.08
CA ARG A 57 6.84 -6.50 1.31
C ARG A 57 7.16 -7.68 2.22
N ASP A 58 8.32 -8.30 2.02
CA ASP A 58 8.80 -9.41 2.86
C ASP A 58 9.72 -8.94 4.01
N ASN A 59 9.87 -7.62 4.19
CA ASN A 59 10.75 -6.93 5.15
C ASN A 59 12.25 -7.02 4.83
N LYS A 60 12.61 -7.63 3.70
CA LYS A 60 13.99 -7.73 3.22
C LYS A 60 14.14 -6.92 1.94
N VAL A 61 15.38 -6.57 1.63
CA VAL A 61 15.73 -5.94 0.36
C VAL A 61 16.67 -6.91 -0.35
N SER A 62 16.16 -7.55 -1.38
CA SER A 62 16.72 -8.78 -1.95
C SER A 62 16.37 -8.94 -3.44
N LEU A 63 16.84 -10.01 -4.07
CA LEU A 63 16.59 -10.27 -5.48
C LEU A 63 15.08 -10.29 -5.85
N PRO A 64 14.19 -10.92 -5.07
CA PRO A 64 12.73 -10.81 -5.27
C PRO A 64 12.21 -9.38 -5.44
N ASP A 65 12.79 -8.40 -4.76
CA ASP A 65 12.38 -6.99 -4.87
C ASP A 65 12.74 -6.38 -6.21
N ILE A 66 13.90 -6.77 -6.77
CA ILE A 66 14.30 -6.37 -8.12
C ILE A 66 13.27 -6.90 -9.14
N ILE A 67 12.86 -8.16 -8.99
CA ILE A 67 11.87 -8.77 -9.89
C ILE A 67 10.52 -8.06 -9.76
N ALA A 68 10.06 -7.82 -8.54
CA ALA A 68 8.81 -7.11 -8.28
C ALA A 68 8.85 -5.67 -8.81
N LEU A 69 9.99 -4.97 -8.68
CA LEU A 69 10.17 -3.61 -9.21
C LEU A 69 10.12 -3.58 -10.74
N ILE A 70 10.72 -4.55 -11.41
CA ILE A 70 10.64 -4.70 -12.88
C ILE A 70 9.19 -4.96 -13.30
N GLU A 71 8.51 -5.90 -12.65
CA GLU A 71 7.10 -6.21 -12.95
C GLU A 71 6.21 -4.97 -12.79
N CYS A 72 6.44 -4.19 -11.73
CA CYS A 72 5.77 -2.94 -11.47
C CYS A 72 6.05 -1.90 -12.57
N ALA A 73 7.32 -1.71 -12.94
CA ALA A 73 7.75 -0.71 -13.92
C ALA A 73 7.20 -0.94 -15.33
N PHE A 74 6.94 -2.19 -15.72
CA PHE A 74 6.46 -2.55 -17.06
C PHE A 74 4.97 -2.85 -17.17
N ARG A 75 4.27 -3.04 -16.05
CA ARG A 75 2.81 -3.31 -16.05
C ARG A 75 2.07 -2.08 -15.54
N ASP A 76 1.87 -2.00 -14.23
CA ASP A 76 1.31 -0.85 -13.54
C ASP A 76 1.54 -1.03 -12.03
N CYS A 77 1.92 0.06 -11.35
CA CYS A 77 2.23 0.08 -9.92
C CYS A 77 1.03 0.47 -9.05
N PHE A 78 -0.19 0.04 -9.41
CA PHE A 78 -1.41 0.48 -8.71
C PHE A 78 -1.41 0.08 -7.23
N GLY A 79 -1.39 1.09 -6.34
CA GLY A 79 -1.49 0.91 -4.89
C GLY A 79 -0.17 0.73 -4.15
N TYR A 80 0.98 0.81 -4.84
CA TYR A 80 2.27 0.91 -4.18
C TYR A 80 2.59 2.38 -3.85
N PRO A 81 2.98 2.70 -2.60
CA PRO A 81 3.52 4.02 -2.31
C PRO A 81 4.83 4.20 -3.08
N ASN A 82 5.01 5.39 -3.67
CA ASN A 82 6.18 5.71 -4.50
C ASN A 82 7.50 5.45 -3.79
N CYS A 83 7.55 5.60 -2.47
CA CYS A 83 8.78 5.42 -1.70
C CYS A 83 9.33 3.97 -1.70
N LEU A 84 8.51 2.95 -2.00
CA LEU A 84 9.00 1.59 -2.21
C LEU A 84 9.77 1.47 -3.52
N LEU A 85 9.33 2.24 -4.53
CA LEU A 85 9.71 2.11 -5.93
C LEU A 85 10.78 3.12 -6.36
N ASP A 86 10.76 4.32 -5.77
CA ASP A 86 11.76 5.39 -5.91
C ASP A 86 12.93 5.11 -4.97
N VAL A 87 13.67 4.05 -5.29
CA VAL A 87 14.77 3.51 -4.48
C VAL A 87 15.93 4.52 -4.39
N ASN A 88 16.12 5.32 -5.44
CA ASN A 88 17.19 6.33 -5.48
C ASN A 88 16.76 7.70 -4.91
N GLY A 89 15.48 7.90 -4.60
CA GLY A 89 14.94 9.10 -3.97
C GLY A 89 14.88 10.33 -4.88
N ASN A 90 14.82 10.14 -6.19
CA ASN A 90 14.76 11.25 -7.16
C ASN A 90 13.34 11.77 -7.41
N GLY A 91 12.33 11.18 -6.76
CA GLY A 91 10.92 11.53 -6.88
C GLY A 91 10.17 10.79 -7.98
N VAL A 92 10.82 9.90 -8.73
CA VAL A 92 10.25 9.21 -9.89
C VAL A 92 10.71 7.75 -9.94
N ALA A 93 9.77 6.82 -9.80
CA ALA A 93 10.04 5.39 -9.95
C ALA A 93 10.24 5.00 -11.42
N THR A 94 11.47 4.70 -11.82
CA THR A 94 11.81 4.30 -13.20
C THR A 94 12.80 3.13 -13.24
N VAL A 95 13.26 2.75 -14.43
CA VAL A 95 14.33 1.75 -14.61
C VAL A 95 15.64 2.16 -13.89
N SER A 96 15.85 3.45 -13.61
CA SER A 96 17.00 3.87 -12.79
C SER A 96 17.00 3.26 -11.38
N ASP A 97 15.82 3.02 -10.81
CA ASP A 97 15.65 2.45 -9.47
C ASP A 97 15.95 0.95 -9.46
N VAL A 98 15.62 0.26 -10.56
CA VAL A 98 16.03 -1.14 -10.78
C VAL A 98 17.56 -1.24 -10.81
N ILE A 99 18.23 -0.38 -11.59
CA ILE A 99 19.69 -0.36 -11.68
C ILE A 99 20.31 -0.04 -10.30
N TYR A 100 19.71 0.89 -9.57
CA TYR A 100 20.14 1.23 -8.21
C TYR A 100 20.06 0.03 -7.26
N LEU A 101 18.93 -0.69 -7.25
CA LEU A 101 18.70 -1.86 -6.40
C LEU A 101 19.63 -3.04 -6.76
N VAL A 102 19.91 -3.25 -8.06
CA VAL A 102 20.93 -4.20 -8.54
C VAL A 102 22.32 -3.85 -7.99
N ASN A 103 22.70 -2.58 -8.05
CA ASN A 103 24.00 -2.14 -7.56
C ASN A 103 24.10 -2.31 -6.03
N TYR A 104 23.04 -2.01 -5.28
CA TYR A 104 22.99 -2.25 -3.84
C TYR A 104 23.18 -3.74 -3.50
N ILE A 105 22.38 -4.63 -4.10
CA ILE A 105 22.35 -6.06 -3.76
C ILE A 105 23.61 -6.79 -4.24
N PHE A 106 24.09 -6.52 -5.46
CA PHE A 106 25.15 -7.33 -6.07
C PHE A 106 26.52 -6.66 -6.13
N LYS A 107 26.59 -5.33 -6.00
CA LYS A 107 27.84 -4.57 -6.16
C LYS A 107 28.25 -3.78 -4.92
N GLY A 108 27.52 -3.91 -3.82
CA GLY A 108 27.78 -3.14 -2.59
C GLY A 108 27.57 -1.64 -2.76
N GLY A 109 26.64 -1.24 -3.64
CA GLY A 109 26.24 0.15 -3.81
C GLY A 109 25.52 0.73 -2.59
N PRO A 110 25.11 2.01 -2.65
CA PRO A 110 24.43 2.66 -1.53
C PRO A 110 23.06 2.03 -1.24
N ALA A 111 22.62 2.09 0.02
CA ALA A 111 21.31 1.60 0.43
C ALA A 111 20.15 2.43 -0.16
N PRO A 112 18.92 1.88 -0.25
CA PRO A 112 17.73 2.61 -0.68
C PRO A 112 17.50 3.91 0.12
N VAL A 113 17.12 4.97 -0.58
CA VAL A 113 16.88 6.29 0.00
C VAL A 113 15.49 6.36 0.62
N LYS A 114 15.41 6.88 1.83
CA LYS A 114 14.15 7.08 2.56
C LYS A 114 13.46 8.34 2.03
N SER A 115 12.26 8.19 1.50
CA SER A 115 11.40 9.32 1.13
C SER A 115 10.49 9.64 2.31
N GLY A 116 10.58 10.87 2.84
CA GLY A 116 9.84 11.35 4.02
C GLY A 116 8.31 11.40 3.89
N VAL A 117 7.77 10.90 2.77
CA VAL A 117 6.37 10.50 2.62
C VAL A 117 6.32 8.97 2.51
N CYS A 118 6.04 8.32 3.64
CA CYS A 118 5.80 6.89 3.77
C CYS A 118 6.97 5.91 3.56
N CYS A 119 8.25 6.32 3.62
CA CYS A 119 9.33 5.37 3.89
C CYS A 119 10.29 5.96 4.93
N LEU A 120 9.95 5.69 6.20
CA LEU A 120 10.56 6.17 7.46
C LEU A 120 10.47 7.68 7.71
#